data_AF-A0A2M8CVX4-F1
#
_entry.id   AF-A0A2M8CVX4-F1
#
_cell.length_a   1.000
_cell.length_b   1.000
_cell.length_c   1.000
_cell.angle_alpha   90.00
_cell.angle_beta   90.00
_cell.angle_gamma   90.00
#
_symmetry.space_group_name_H-M   'P 1'
#
loop_
_entity.id
_entity.type
_entity.pdbx_description
1 polymer ?
#
loop_
_entity_poly.entity_id
_entity_poly.type
_entity_poly.pdbx_seq_one_letter_code
_entity_poly.pdbx_strand_id
1 'polypeptide(L)'
;MRNIIFLVLCFLFLVSIPVSGNANDNNLSVDEFRKIPILHEGRMKPLESFAILLLDDISGQHQDKDASAWLAETLFNPQYAVTRPVFQIMNPDLRTRFNLPSRKSKLYSLEELSPYLVQTHEQALSLASRNGQTLTKEQEALVRLHNDALTYSQLLHAMTPFLPMQLVIPEMLGIKSGIYSDMPTWQEVKKKDRVLAETLQRLVKRKGEDFTHYTEEEKNLAILGFEFGQLQQAGAQNTLLRIIPPQWEKPEWLSPWALLEQGQGSPQSNKLLNLWQDMARSWRKNDAAGWNDSAAQAYKVSLSQSHNKNLAQRLTGELVYNALSPFKLAIFLYGFSALLAAAFFWSIKPTLYKVSMIAAITGTLAQCSGIILRIFILQRPPVGSLYESLLFVSLVIMICALIIELRRRDGTALISGTVSSLLILFIAPVVAPDGDDLQMLVAVLNTGFWLATHVICITAGYGVCVITAMLAHLYLFKKGHKPDDSSNGIVRSIYITSLVALLLTAVGTVLGGIWADQSWGRFWGWDPKENGALLIVLWLIWAHHGRIGGHLPPLLFNAALAFLNVIVALAWFGVNLLSVGLHSYGFISGIATGLAVFCGGETLLIYGLWLRASKRQKTKRAEII
;
A
#
# COMPACT_ATOMS: atom_id res chain seq x y z
N MET A 1 -15.03 -13.07 24.07
CA MET A 1 -14.59 -14.35 24.67
C MET A 1 -13.81 -15.28 23.73
N ARG A 2 -14.32 -15.70 22.55
CA ARG A 2 -13.61 -16.66 21.67
C ARG A 2 -12.26 -16.17 21.10
N ASN A 3 -12.14 -14.87 20.79
CA ASN A 3 -10.91 -14.25 20.29
C ASN A 3 -9.89 -13.90 21.41
N ILE A 4 -10.37 -13.80 22.66
CA ILE A 4 -9.55 -13.57 23.87
C ILE A 4 -8.82 -14.86 24.22
N ILE A 5 -9.58 -15.95 24.24
CA ILE A 5 -9.08 -17.31 24.39
C ILE A 5 -8.05 -17.57 23.27
N PHE A 6 -8.34 -17.20 22.02
CA PHE A 6 -7.40 -17.31 20.90
C PHE A 6 -6.06 -16.58 21.13
N LEU A 7 -6.04 -15.27 21.42
CA LEU A 7 -4.78 -14.52 21.59
C LEU A 7 -4.02 -14.92 22.86
N VAL A 8 -4.71 -15.15 23.98
CA VAL A 8 -4.12 -15.57 25.26
C VAL A 8 -3.53 -16.98 25.15
N LEU A 9 -4.21 -17.90 24.48
CA LEU A 9 -3.76 -19.27 24.31
C LEU A 9 -2.63 -19.40 23.28
N CYS A 10 -2.69 -18.65 22.17
CA CYS A 10 -1.59 -18.57 21.20
C CYS A 10 -0.31 -18.05 21.86
N PHE A 11 -0.43 -17.05 22.75
CA PHE A 11 0.69 -16.50 23.48
C PHE A 11 1.24 -17.44 24.57
N LEU A 12 0.36 -18.03 25.40
CA LEU A 12 0.78 -18.99 26.43
C LEU A 12 1.47 -20.21 25.80
N PHE A 13 1.05 -20.63 24.60
CA PHE A 13 1.67 -21.70 23.85
C PHE A 13 3.07 -21.34 23.33
N LEU A 14 3.26 -20.16 22.73
CA LEU A 14 4.56 -19.74 22.19
C LEU A 14 5.62 -19.50 23.29
N VAL A 15 5.22 -19.11 24.50
CA VAL A 15 6.12 -18.85 25.65
C VAL A 15 6.49 -20.13 26.43
N SER A 16 5.70 -21.21 26.33
CA SER A 16 5.92 -22.44 27.10
C SER A 16 6.90 -23.42 26.46
N ILE A 17 7.43 -23.08 25.28
CA ILE A 17 8.28 -23.98 24.50
C ILE A 17 9.76 -23.61 24.75
N PRO A 18 10.59 -24.49 25.35
CA PRO A 18 11.99 -24.19 25.61
C PRO A 18 12.74 -23.91 24.31
N VAL A 19 13.46 -22.79 24.27
CA VAL A 19 14.35 -22.42 23.17
C VAL A 19 15.55 -23.37 23.17
N SER A 20 15.47 -24.44 22.39
CA SER A 20 16.65 -25.26 22.08
C SER A 20 16.77 -25.48 20.57
N GLY A 21 17.71 -24.74 19.96
CA GLY A 21 18.11 -24.91 18.58
C GLY A 21 18.62 -23.59 17.99
N ASN A 22 19.95 -23.46 17.88
CA ASN A 22 20.62 -22.34 17.22
C ASN A 22 20.02 -22.07 15.83
N ALA A 23 19.23 -21.01 15.70
CA ALA A 23 18.60 -20.59 14.46
C ALA A 23 19.16 -19.25 13.93
N ASN A 24 20.41 -18.92 14.27
CA ASN A 24 21.01 -17.63 13.90
C ASN A 24 21.71 -17.59 12.54
N ASP A 25 21.81 -18.70 11.80
CA ASP A 25 22.59 -18.75 10.53
C ASP A 25 21.93 -19.63 9.44
N ASN A 26 20.62 -19.50 9.22
CA ASN A 26 20.00 -20.15 8.06
C ASN A 26 20.27 -19.33 6.78
N ASN A 27 21.31 -19.70 6.04
CA ASN A 27 21.76 -19.04 4.80
C ASN A 27 20.93 -19.51 3.57
N LEU A 28 19.62 -19.67 3.74
CA LEU A 28 18.71 -20.18 2.71
C LEU A 28 18.26 -19.04 1.80
N SER A 29 18.53 -19.14 0.50
CA SER A 29 18.07 -18.15 -0.47
C SER A 29 16.55 -18.14 -0.57
N VAL A 30 15.97 -16.94 -0.60
CA VAL A 30 14.53 -16.75 -0.83
C VAL A 30 14.17 -16.48 -2.29
N ASP A 31 15.10 -16.66 -3.23
CA ASP A 31 14.91 -16.30 -4.64
C ASP A 31 13.79 -17.07 -5.33
N GLU A 32 13.66 -18.37 -5.07
CA GLU A 32 12.55 -19.17 -5.59
C GLU A 32 11.29 -19.02 -4.73
N PHE A 33 11.46 -18.91 -3.41
CA PHE A 33 10.37 -18.74 -2.45
C PHE A 33 9.52 -17.50 -2.76
N ARG A 34 10.17 -16.36 -2.99
CA ARG A 34 9.50 -15.07 -3.24
C ARG A 34 8.61 -15.06 -4.50
N LYS A 35 8.84 -15.97 -5.45
CA LYS A 35 8.08 -16.07 -6.71
C LYS A 35 6.74 -16.78 -6.54
N ILE A 36 6.58 -17.60 -5.50
CA ILE A 36 5.39 -18.44 -5.29
C ILE A 36 4.15 -17.52 -5.24
N PRO A 37 3.05 -17.85 -5.95
CA PRO A 37 1.85 -17.04 -5.94
C PRO A 37 1.01 -17.25 -4.68
N ILE A 38 0.35 -16.18 -4.24
CA ILE A 38 -0.62 -16.17 -3.15
C ILE A 38 -1.85 -15.35 -3.54
N LEU A 39 -3.03 -15.76 -3.10
CA LEU A 39 -4.25 -14.97 -3.19
C LEU A 39 -4.38 -14.07 -1.96
N HIS A 40 -4.25 -12.76 -2.13
CA HIS A 40 -4.45 -11.77 -1.07
C HIS A 40 -5.34 -10.64 -1.58
N GLU A 41 -6.36 -10.25 -0.81
CA GLU A 41 -7.31 -9.17 -1.15
C GLU A 41 -7.96 -9.34 -2.54
N GLY A 42 -8.28 -10.59 -2.90
CA GLY A 42 -8.92 -10.93 -4.18
C GLY A 42 -7.98 -10.87 -5.40
N ARG A 43 -6.66 -10.68 -5.20
CA ARG A 43 -5.66 -10.67 -6.28
C ARG A 43 -4.58 -11.73 -6.06
N MET A 44 -4.18 -12.38 -7.14
CA MET A 44 -2.94 -13.17 -7.17
C MET A 44 -1.72 -12.24 -7.21
N LYS A 45 -0.81 -12.38 -6.25
CA LYS A 45 0.45 -11.64 -6.15
C LYS A 45 1.60 -12.59 -5.75
N PRO A 46 2.87 -12.26 -6.05
CA PRO A 46 4.00 -13.07 -5.55
C PRO A 46 4.12 -12.94 -4.03
N LEU A 47 4.70 -13.95 -3.38
CA LEU A 47 4.99 -13.90 -1.94
C LEU A 47 5.87 -12.69 -1.57
N GLU A 48 6.75 -12.22 -2.47
CA GLU A 48 7.52 -11.00 -2.26
C GLU A 48 6.61 -9.80 -1.96
N SER A 49 5.62 -9.55 -2.81
CA SER A 49 4.69 -8.43 -2.63
C SER A 49 3.86 -8.63 -1.36
N PHE A 50 3.36 -9.84 -1.11
CA PHE A 50 2.62 -10.12 0.11
C PHE A 50 3.47 -9.87 1.38
N ALA A 51 4.74 -10.26 1.37
CA ALA A 51 5.67 -10.01 2.45
C ALA A 51 5.92 -8.51 2.67
N ILE A 52 6.17 -7.76 1.58
CA ILE A 52 6.40 -6.32 1.64
C ILE A 52 5.18 -5.61 2.26
N LEU A 53 3.96 -5.98 1.82
CA LEU A 53 2.73 -5.35 2.33
C LEU A 53 2.53 -5.63 3.81
N LEU A 54 2.60 -6.89 4.23
CA LEU A 54 2.42 -7.23 5.64
C LEU A 54 3.48 -6.60 6.53
N LEU A 55 4.74 -6.60 6.09
CA LEU A 55 5.82 -6.01 6.87
C LEU A 55 5.63 -4.50 6.96
N ASP A 56 5.21 -3.84 5.89
CA ASP A 56 4.97 -2.40 5.89
C ASP A 56 3.79 -2.01 6.79
N ASP A 57 2.69 -2.77 6.73
CA ASP A 57 1.51 -2.56 7.57
C ASP A 57 1.84 -2.66 9.07
N ILE A 58 2.66 -3.64 9.47
CA ILE A 58 2.99 -3.93 10.88
C ILE A 58 4.14 -3.04 11.40
N SER A 59 5.16 -2.80 10.58
CA SER A 59 6.42 -2.18 11.00
C SER A 59 6.65 -0.76 10.47
N GLY A 60 5.88 -0.33 9.47
CA GLY A 60 6.13 0.91 8.73
C GLY A 60 7.46 0.92 7.98
N GLN A 61 8.13 -0.24 7.82
CA GLN A 61 9.36 -0.36 7.04
C GLN A 61 9.03 -0.56 5.56
N HIS A 62 8.91 0.56 4.84
CA HIS A 62 8.54 0.56 3.43
C HIS A 62 9.62 -0.11 2.55
N GLN A 63 9.24 -1.21 1.87
CA GLN A 63 10.05 -1.90 0.86
C GLN A 63 11.42 -2.38 1.39
N ASP A 64 11.40 -3.12 2.51
CA ASP A 64 12.59 -3.83 2.99
C ASP A 64 12.99 -4.95 1.99
N LYS A 65 14.30 -5.01 1.67
CA LYS A 65 14.86 -6.05 0.81
C LYS A 65 14.78 -7.43 1.46
N ASP A 66 14.66 -7.47 2.77
CA ASP A 66 14.60 -8.70 3.54
C ASP A 66 13.15 -9.17 3.83
N ALA A 67 12.13 -8.53 3.24
CA ALA A 67 10.72 -8.87 3.50
C ALA A 67 10.40 -10.35 3.23
N SER A 68 10.88 -10.91 2.10
CA SER A 68 10.67 -12.33 1.79
C SER A 68 11.38 -13.27 2.77
N ALA A 69 12.55 -12.86 3.29
CA ALA A 69 13.29 -13.61 4.30
C ALA A 69 12.58 -13.55 5.65
N TRP A 70 12.07 -12.38 6.04
CA TRP A 70 11.21 -12.22 7.21
C TRP A 70 9.95 -13.08 7.13
N LEU A 71 9.29 -13.13 5.97
CA LEU A 71 8.11 -13.97 5.76
C LEU A 71 8.46 -15.45 5.90
N ALA A 72 9.54 -15.90 5.25
CA ALA A 72 10.00 -17.29 5.36
C ALA A 72 10.33 -17.66 6.81
N GLU A 73 11.07 -16.81 7.52
CA GLU A 73 11.38 -17.00 8.94
C GLU A 73 10.10 -17.06 9.80
N THR A 74 9.15 -16.17 9.57
CA THR A 74 7.90 -16.12 10.33
C THR A 74 7.05 -17.38 10.10
N LEU A 75 7.03 -17.91 8.88
CA LEU A 75 6.28 -19.12 8.53
C LEU A 75 6.96 -20.41 9.03
N PHE A 76 8.28 -20.51 8.91
CA PHE A 76 9.01 -21.77 9.15
C PHE A 76 9.75 -21.81 10.50
N ASN A 77 9.88 -20.67 11.18
CA ASN A 77 10.44 -20.55 12.52
C ASN A 77 9.63 -19.55 13.40
N PRO A 78 8.34 -19.83 13.65
CA PRO A 78 7.48 -18.91 14.40
C PRO A 78 7.96 -18.62 15.83
N GLN A 79 8.71 -19.54 16.45
CA GLN A 79 9.25 -19.38 17.79
C GLN A 79 10.25 -18.23 17.86
N TYR A 80 11.18 -18.18 16.91
CA TYR A 80 12.13 -17.08 16.82
C TYR A 80 11.45 -15.79 16.38
N ALA A 81 10.53 -15.89 15.41
CA ALA A 81 9.85 -14.72 14.85
C ALA A 81 9.07 -13.91 15.90
N VAL A 82 8.49 -14.56 16.91
CA VAL A 82 7.77 -13.90 18.02
C VAL A 82 8.67 -12.97 18.85
N THR A 83 9.96 -13.29 18.94
CA THR A 83 10.97 -12.49 19.66
C THR A 83 11.53 -11.34 18.82
N ARG A 84 11.31 -11.37 17.49
CA ARG A 84 11.83 -10.35 16.57
C ARG A 84 11.06 -9.04 16.73
N PRO A 85 11.73 -7.88 16.90
CA PRO A 85 11.06 -6.59 16.94
C PRO A 85 10.53 -6.20 15.55
N VAL A 86 9.21 -6.27 15.36
CA VAL A 86 8.54 -5.98 14.08
C VAL A 86 7.45 -4.91 14.23
N PHE A 87 6.81 -4.77 15.39
CA PHE A 87 5.68 -3.85 15.58
C PHE A 87 6.14 -2.42 15.85
N GLN A 88 5.77 -1.46 15.00
CA GLN A 88 6.13 -0.06 15.22
C GLN A 88 5.10 0.69 16.06
N ILE A 89 5.46 1.04 17.30
CA ILE A 89 4.58 1.85 18.17
C ILE A 89 5.00 3.31 18.10
N MET A 90 4.38 4.09 17.20
CA MET A 90 4.70 5.50 17.00
C MET A 90 4.11 6.42 18.07
N ASN A 91 2.89 6.11 18.55
CA ASN A 91 2.15 6.92 19.50
C ASN A 91 2.86 6.94 20.87
N PRO A 92 3.29 8.12 21.38
CA PRO A 92 4.01 8.23 22.65
C PRO A 92 3.14 7.88 23.86
N ASP A 93 1.83 8.16 23.81
CA ASP A 93 0.88 7.89 24.89
C ASP A 93 0.71 6.39 25.07
N LEU A 94 0.57 5.64 23.97
CA LEU A 94 0.55 4.17 24.01
C LEU A 94 1.84 3.58 24.56
N ARG A 95 3.02 4.09 24.15
CA ARG A 95 4.30 3.61 24.69
C ARG A 95 4.41 3.87 26.19
N THR A 96 3.96 5.03 26.65
CA THR A 96 3.99 5.40 28.07
C THR A 96 3.01 4.55 28.87
N ARG A 97 1.80 4.36 28.35
CA ARG A 97 0.76 3.52 28.93
C ARG A 97 1.18 2.06 29.07
N PHE A 98 1.90 1.54 28.07
CA PHE A 98 2.46 0.19 28.08
C PHE A 98 3.85 0.12 28.71
N ASN A 99 4.35 1.19 29.34
CA ASN A 99 5.67 1.24 29.98
C ASN A 99 6.80 0.62 29.12
N LEU A 100 6.75 0.88 27.82
CA LEU A 100 7.64 0.24 26.84
C LEU A 100 9.03 0.88 26.86
N PRO A 101 10.12 0.09 26.69
CA PRO A 101 11.49 0.61 26.69
C PRO A 101 11.69 1.61 25.56
N SER A 102 12.21 2.80 25.90
CA SER A 102 12.51 3.83 24.91
C SER A 102 13.69 3.42 24.02
N ARG A 103 13.44 3.28 22.71
CA ARG A 103 14.47 2.94 21.71
C ARG A 103 14.28 3.73 20.41
N LYS A 104 15.39 3.94 19.69
CA LYS A 104 15.41 4.71 18.43
C LYS A 104 14.53 4.10 17.34
N SER A 105 14.54 2.76 17.21
CA SER A 105 13.77 2.04 16.19
C SER A 105 12.26 2.09 16.43
N LYS A 106 11.83 2.19 17.69
CA LYS A 106 10.43 2.10 18.13
C LYS A 106 9.71 0.81 17.67
N LEU A 107 10.47 -0.23 17.33
CA LEU A 107 9.97 -1.55 16.95
C LEU A 107 9.93 -2.45 18.18
N TYR A 108 8.87 -3.22 18.37
CA TYR A 108 8.68 -4.14 19.50
C TYR A 108 8.32 -5.54 19.00
N SER A 109 8.71 -6.56 19.75
CA SER A 109 8.36 -7.93 19.44
C SER A 109 6.94 -8.26 19.89
N LEU A 110 6.34 -9.31 19.34
CA LEU A 110 5.04 -9.78 19.82
C LEU A 110 5.16 -10.23 21.28
N GLU A 111 6.29 -10.83 21.64
CA GLU A 111 6.60 -11.24 23.02
C GLU A 111 6.51 -10.05 24.00
N GLU A 112 7.17 -8.94 23.68
CA GLU A 112 7.17 -7.73 24.51
C GLU A 112 5.77 -7.10 24.64
N LEU A 113 4.96 -7.18 23.57
CA LEU A 113 3.66 -6.52 23.49
C LEU A 113 2.51 -7.36 24.06
N SER A 114 2.67 -8.67 24.12
CA SER A 114 1.57 -9.58 24.42
C SER A 114 0.88 -9.33 25.77
N PRO A 115 1.57 -9.09 26.91
CA PRO A 115 0.89 -8.81 28.17
C PRO A 115 -0.10 -7.65 28.07
N TYR A 116 0.26 -6.64 27.28
CA TYR A 116 -0.58 -5.45 27.03
C TYR A 116 -1.73 -5.77 26.09
N LEU A 117 -1.48 -6.49 25.00
CA LEU A 117 -2.52 -6.93 24.07
C LEU A 117 -3.61 -7.72 24.78
N VAL A 118 -3.24 -8.61 25.71
CA VAL A 118 -4.18 -9.35 26.55
C VAL A 118 -5.00 -8.41 27.44
N GLN A 119 -4.33 -7.45 28.10
CA GLN A 119 -5.00 -6.50 29.00
C GLN A 119 -5.98 -5.58 28.27
N THR A 120 -5.64 -5.14 27.05
CA THR A 120 -6.41 -4.13 26.31
C THR A 120 -7.38 -4.70 25.27
N HIS A 121 -7.49 -6.02 25.14
CA HIS A 121 -8.29 -6.66 24.09
C HIS A 121 -9.76 -6.25 24.09
N GLU A 122 -10.44 -6.33 25.25
CA GLU A 122 -11.87 -5.96 25.35
C GLU A 122 -12.10 -4.48 25.02
N GLN A 123 -11.15 -3.62 25.41
CA GLN A 123 -11.19 -2.21 25.02
C GLN A 123 -11.07 -2.06 23.51
N ALA A 124 -10.09 -2.72 22.87
CA ALA A 124 -9.89 -2.64 21.43
C ALA A 124 -11.11 -3.16 20.64
N LEU A 125 -11.72 -4.28 21.06
CA LEU A 125 -12.96 -4.78 20.48
C LEU A 125 -14.11 -3.79 20.61
N SER A 126 -14.29 -3.22 21.81
CA SER A 126 -15.34 -2.23 22.05
C SER A 126 -15.17 -0.99 21.17
N LEU A 127 -13.93 -0.55 20.93
CA LEU A 127 -13.62 0.59 20.06
C LEU A 127 -13.84 0.25 18.59
N ALA A 128 -13.42 -0.93 18.13
CA ALA A 128 -13.61 -1.39 16.76
C ALA A 128 -15.10 -1.53 16.38
N SER A 129 -15.98 -1.78 17.35
CA SER A 129 -17.43 -1.91 17.14
C SER A 129 -18.20 -0.57 17.05
N ARG A 130 -17.56 0.58 17.34
CA ARG A 130 -18.21 1.90 17.33
C ARG A 130 -18.25 2.48 15.92
N ASN A 131 -19.29 2.15 15.16
CA ASN A 131 -19.50 2.73 13.84
C ASN A 131 -19.86 4.23 13.93
N GLY A 132 -19.10 5.09 13.25
CA GLY A 132 -19.44 6.50 13.03
C GLY A 132 -19.04 7.49 14.14
N GLN A 133 -18.37 7.05 15.21
CA GLN A 133 -17.79 7.94 16.22
C GLN A 133 -16.32 8.23 15.91
N THR A 134 -15.89 9.48 16.09
CA THR A 134 -14.48 9.86 15.96
C THR A 134 -13.67 9.31 17.13
N LEU A 135 -12.74 8.40 16.82
CA LEU A 135 -11.78 7.88 17.78
C LEU A 135 -10.67 8.91 18.03
N THR A 136 -10.09 8.88 19.23
CA THR A 136 -8.84 9.62 19.51
C THR A 136 -7.65 8.92 18.82
N LYS A 137 -6.57 9.66 18.55
CA LYS A 137 -5.35 9.10 17.93
C LYS A 137 -4.72 7.94 18.74
N GLU A 138 -4.89 7.92 20.06
CA GLU A 138 -4.48 6.79 20.90
C GLU A 138 -5.36 5.57 20.68
N GLN A 139 -6.69 5.77 20.63
CA GLN A 139 -7.66 4.70 20.39
C GLN A 139 -7.51 4.08 18.99
N GLU A 140 -7.30 4.91 17.96
CA GLU A 140 -7.03 4.44 16.59
C GLU A 140 -5.75 3.58 16.56
N ALA A 141 -4.68 4.06 17.20
CA ALA A 141 -3.43 3.33 17.27
C ALA A 141 -3.56 2.01 18.08
N LEU A 142 -4.41 1.99 19.12
CA LEU A 142 -4.68 0.78 19.91
C LEU A 142 -5.43 -0.27 19.09
N VAL A 143 -6.48 0.14 18.35
CA VAL A 143 -7.24 -0.76 17.47
C VAL A 143 -6.35 -1.31 16.37
N ARG A 144 -5.55 -0.44 15.72
CA ARG A 144 -4.59 -0.84 14.70
C ARG A 144 -3.61 -1.89 15.24
N LEU A 145 -3.00 -1.65 16.41
CA LEU A 145 -2.08 -2.59 17.03
C LEU A 145 -2.69 -4.00 17.23
N HIS A 146 -3.96 -4.08 17.64
CA HIS A 146 -4.63 -5.38 17.82
C HIS A 146 -4.90 -6.08 16.49
N ASN A 147 -5.26 -5.33 15.45
CA ASN A 147 -5.44 -5.89 14.11
C ASN A 147 -4.11 -6.41 13.55
N ASP A 148 -3.04 -5.63 13.69
CA ASP A 148 -1.69 -6.02 13.25
C ASP A 148 -1.22 -7.27 14.00
N ALA A 149 -1.44 -7.33 15.32
CA ALA A 149 -1.09 -8.49 16.14
C ALA A 149 -1.90 -9.74 15.77
N LEU A 150 -3.18 -9.58 15.41
CA LEU A 150 -4.01 -10.68 14.92
C LEU A 150 -3.50 -11.22 13.59
N THR A 151 -3.20 -10.33 12.63
CA THR A 151 -2.63 -10.71 11.32
C THR A 151 -1.29 -11.41 11.48
N TYR A 152 -0.41 -10.89 12.33
CA TYR A 152 0.89 -11.51 12.62
C TYR A 152 0.73 -12.87 13.31
N SER A 153 -0.21 -12.99 14.27
CA SER A 153 -0.55 -14.27 14.90
C SER A 153 -1.07 -15.28 13.88
N GLN A 154 -1.91 -14.88 12.92
CA GLN A 154 -2.31 -15.78 11.84
C GLN A 154 -1.11 -16.21 11.00
N LEU A 155 -0.17 -15.32 10.72
CA LEU A 155 1.02 -15.69 9.96
C LEU A 155 1.88 -16.74 10.69
N LEU A 156 2.13 -16.55 11.98
CA LEU A 156 2.87 -17.49 12.84
C LEU A 156 2.23 -18.89 12.86
N HIS A 157 0.90 -18.95 12.82
CA HIS A 157 0.18 -20.22 12.88
C HIS A 157 -0.05 -20.85 11.50
N ALA A 158 0.19 -20.15 10.39
CA ALA A 158 -0.22 -20.57 9.05
C ALA A 158 0.39 -21.92 8.61
N MET A 159 1.62 -22.21 9.04
CA MET A 159 2.38 -23.40 8.66
C MET A 159 2.55 -24.42 9.80
N THR A 160 2.03 -24.14 10.99
CA THR A 160 2.08 -25.04 12.15
C THR A 160 1.56 -26.47 11.90
N PRO A 161 0.67 -26.77 10.91
CA PRO A 161 0.33 -28.15 10.58
C PRO A 161 1.52 -29.03 10.18
N PHE A 162 2.58 -28.43 9.62
CA PHE A 162 3.76 -29.13 9.08
C PHE A 162 5.01 -28.90 9.92
N LEU A 163 4.93 -28.05 10.94
CA LEU A 163 6.03 -27.83 11.87
C LEU A 163 5.98 -28.90 12.98
N PRO A 164 7.15 -29.31 13.50
CA PRO A 164 7.20 -30.28 14.58
C PRO A 164 6.66 -29.66 15.88
N MET A 165 5.79 -30.40 16.56
CA MET A 165 5.41 -30.13 17.94
C MET A 165 6.55 -30.61 18.83
N GLN A 166 7.02 -29.78 19.76
CA GLN A 166 8.17 -30.09 20.63
C GLN A 166 7.78 -31.05 21.76
N LEU A 167 7.17 -32.18 21.40
CA LEU A 167 6.70 -33.20 22.33
C LEU A 167 7.21 -34.57 21.90
N VAL A 168 7.55 -35.40 22.89
CA VAL A 168 7.87 -36.81 22.67
C VAL A 168 6.59 -37.55 22.34
N ILE A 169 6.62 -38.34 21.25
CA ILE A 169 5.49 -39.17 20.82
C ILE A 169 5.21 -40.24 21.89
N PRO A 170 4.01 -40.26 22.53
CA PRO A 170 3.61 -41.38 23.38
C PRO A 170 3.55 -42.68 22.56
N GLU A 171 4.20 -43.75 23.02
CA GLU A 171 4.22 -45.05 22.32
C GLU A 171 2.79 -45.59 22.14
N MET A 172 1.91 -45.29 23.09
CA MET A 172 0.48 -45.59 23.07
C MET A 172 -0.25 -45.16 21.78
N LEU A 173 0.23 -44.15 21.04
CA LEU A 173 -0.41 -43.67 19.80
C LEU A 173 0.05 -44.43 18.55
N GLY A 174 1.11 -45.24 18.64
CA GLY A 174 1.63 -46.04 17.53
C GLY A 174 2.05 -45.21 16.30
N ILE A 175 2.41 -43.94 16.50
CA ILE A 175 2.95 -43.08 15.44
C ILE A 175 4.42 -43.49 15.25
N LYS A 176 4.69 -44.33 14.26
CA LYS A 176 6.06 -44.72 13.89
C LYS A 176 6.77 -43.53 13.24
N SER A 177 7.99 -43.23 13.72
CA SER A 177 8.97 -42.25 13.19
C SER A 177 8.43 -41.36 12.08
N GLY A 178 7.91 -40.20 12.46
CA GLY A 178 7.32 -39.22 11.54
C GLY A 178 8.35 -38.52 10.67
N ILE A 179 7.93 -37.48 9.96
CA ILE A 179 8.76 -36.66 9.07
C ILE A 179 10.00 -36.08 9.76
N TYR A 180 9.90 -35.84 11.08
CA TYR A 180 10.97 -35.31 11.92
C TYR A 180 11.55 -36.34 12.91
N SER A 181 11.38 -37.65 12.62
CA SER A 181 11.87 -38.79 13.40
C SER A 181 11.30 -38.90 14.83
N ASP A 182 11.52 -37.91 15.68
CA ASP A 182 11.24 -37.94 17.12
C ASP A 182 10.15 -36.95 17.57
N MET A 183 9.76 -36.00 16.70
CA MET A 183 8.72 -35.00 16.98
C MET A 183 7.55 -35.13 16.00
N PRO A 184 6.31 -35.25 16.47
CA PRO A 184 5.15 -35.34 15.60
C PRO A 184 4.76 -33.97 15.08
N THR A 185 4.22 -33.91 13.86
CA THR A 185 3.50 -32.75 13.34
C THR A 185 2.02 -32.82 13.70
N TRP A 186 1.33 -31.68 13.73
CA TRP A 186 -0.12 -31.66 13.94
C TRP A 186 -0.86 -32.51 12.89
N GLN A 187 -0.41 -32.47 11.62
CA GLN A 187 -1.00 -33.27 10.54
C GLN A 187 -0.87 -34.79 10.79
N GLU A 188 0.25 -35.26 11.35
CA GLU A 188 0.45 -36.67 11.70
C GLU A 188 -0.45 -37.10 12.86
N VAL A 189 -0.58 -36.26 13.88
CA VAL A 189 -1.49 -36.52 15.02
C VAL A 189 -2.95 -36.48 14.58
N LYS A 190 -3.32 -35.59 13.64
CA LYS A 190 -4.69 -35.53 13.09
C LYS A 190 -5.13 -36.85 12.45
N LYS A 191 -4.22 -37.62 11.84
CA LYS A 191 -4.52 -38.96 11.29
C LYS A 191 -4.89 -39.98 12.39
N LYS A 192 -4.55 -39.70 13.64
CA LYS A 192 -4.83 -40.52 14.82
C LYS A 192 -5.77 -39.81 15.83
N ASP A 193 -6.41 -38.71 15.44
CA ASP A 193 -7.26 -37.87 16.28
C ASP A 193 -8.30 -38.68 17.07
N ARG A 194 -8.99 -39.60 16.40
CA ARG A 194 -9.94 -40.51 17.05
C ARG A 194 -9.30 -41.38 18.13
N VAL A 195 -8.11 -41.93 17.88
CA VAL A 195 -7.39 -42.78 18.86
C VAL A 195 -6.90 -41.95 20.04
N LEU A 196 -6.41 -40.73 19.78
CA LEU A 196 -6.01 -39.77 20.80
C LEU A 196 -7.19 -39.41 21.71
N ALA A 197 -8.33 -39.02 21.14
CA ALA A 197 -9.54 -38.66 21.89
C ALA A 197 -10.06 -39.83 22.74
N GLU A 198 -10.18 -41.03 22.17
CA GLU A 198 -10.63 -42.24 22.89
C GLU A 198 -9.68 -42.63 24.03
N THR A 199 -8.37 -42.41 23.87
CA THR A 199 -7.36 -42.76 24.88
C THR A 199 -7.34 -41.73 26.01
N LEU A 200 -7.42 -40.44 25.70
CA LEU A 200 -7.54 -39.36 26.68
C LEU A 200 -8.84 -39.49 27.50
N GLN A 201 -9.97 -39.77 26.85
CA GLN A 201 -11.24 -39.95 27.54
C GLN A 201 -11.19 -41.14 28.52
N ARG A 202 -10.54 -42.24 28.13
CA ARG A 202 -10.33 -43.40 29.02
C ARG A 202 -9.41 -43.07 30.18
N LEU A 203 -8.35 -42.30 29.95
CA LEU A 203 -7.40 -41.87 30.98
C LEU A 203 -8.08 -41.01 32.04
N VAL A 204 -8.78 -39.96 31.62
CA VAL A 204 -9.53 -39.06 32.52
C VAL A 204 -10.61 -39.83 33.30
N LYS A 205 -11.34 -40.74 32.64
CA LYS A 205 -12.35 -41.57 33.32
C LYS A 205 -11.75 -42.50 34.38
N ARG A 206 -10.50 -42.96 34.21
CA ARG A 206 -9.83 -43.88 35.15
C ARG A 206 -9.13 -43.16 36.30
N LYS A 207 -8.52 -42.00 36.04
CA LYS A 207 -7.60 -41.33 36.98
C LYS A 207 -8.06 -39.94 37.43
N GLY A 208 -9.18 -39.45 36.93
CA GLY A 208 -9.67 -38.09 37.19
C GLY A 208 -8.87 -37.04 36.41
N GLU A 209 -9.03 -35.76 36.76
CA GLU A 209 -8.34 -34.63 36.12
C GLU A 209 -7.02 -34.24 36.82
N ASP A 210 -6.66 -34.92 37.91
CA ASP A 210 -5.45 -34.64 38.68
C ASP A 210 -4.22 -35.31 38.06
N PHE A 211 -3.38 -34.48 37.44
CA PHE A 211 -2.14 -34.87 36.74
C PHE A 211 -1.08 -35.50 37.64
N THR A 212 -1.19 -35.38 38.98
CA THR A 212 -0.23 -36.01 39.92
C THR A 212 -0.31 -37.54 39.90
N HIS A 213 -1.45 -38.11 39.49
CA HIS A 213 -1.67 -39.56 39.40
C HIS A 213 -1.22 -40.18 38.06
N TYR A 214 -0.70 -39.36 37.15
CA TYR A 214 -0.36 -39.75 35.79
C TYR A 214 1.11 -40.19 35.72
N THR A 215 1.40 -41.23 34.95
CA THR A 215 2.78 -41.56 34.57
C THR A 215 3.32 -40.48 33.62
N GLU A 216 4.65 -40.41 33.44
CA GLU A 216 5.26 -39.45 32.51
C GLU A 216 4.72 -39.61 31.07
N GLU A 217 4.46 -40.85 30.63
CA GLU A 217 3.86 -41.09 29.31
C GLU A 217 2.40 -40.63 29.21
N GLU A 218 1.61 -40.82 30.28
CA GLU A 218 0.23 -40.33 30.36
C GLU A 218 0.17 -38.79 30.43
N LYS A 219 1.13 -38.15 31.11
CA LYS A 219 1.30 -36.69 31.11
C LYS A 219 1.63 -36.19 29.71
N ASN A 220 2.59 -36.82 29.02
CA ASN A 220 2.94 -36.48 27.64
C ASN A 220 1.75 -36.64 26.69
N LEU A 221 0.93 -37.68 26.86
CA LEU A 221 -0.30 -37.86 26.09
C LEU A 221 -1.31 -36.74 26.36
N ALA A 222 -1.50 -36.34 27.62
CA ALA A 222 -2.41 -35.26 28.00
C ALA A 222 -1.94 -33.90 27.46
N ILE A 223 -0.64 -33.60 27.56
CA ILE A 223 -0.03 -32.40 26.99
C ILE A 223 -0.19 -32.40 25.48
N LEU A 224 0.08 -33.52 24.80
CA LEU A 224 -0.11 -33.65 23.36
C LEU A 224 -1.57 -33.41 22.95
N GLY A 225 -2.54 -33.95 23.71
CA GLY A 225 -3.95 -33.69 23.49
C GLY A 225 -4.33 -32.22 23.61
N PHE A 226 -3.81 -31.56 24.64
CA PHE A 226 -4.00 -30.13 24.85
C PHE A 226 -3.37 -29.33 23.70
N GLU A 227 -2.09 -29.50 23.41
CA GLU A 227 -1.40 -28.79 22.33
C GLU A 227 -2.06 -29.00 20.97
N PHE A 228 -2.46 -30.24 20.66
CA PHE A 228 -3.16 -30.56 19.44
C PHE A 228 -4.49 -29.80 19.29
N GLY A 229 -5.29 -29.74 20.35
CA GLY A 229 -6.55 -28.99 20.38
C GLY A 229 -6.33 -27.47 20.27
N GLN A 230 -5.29 -26.96 20.92
CA GLN A 230 -4.93 -25.54 20.90
C GLN A 230 -4.48 -25.10 19.51
N LEU A 231 -3.59 -25.87 18.88
CA LEU A 231 -3.15 -25.64 17.51
C LEU A 231 -4.32 -25.73 16.53
N GLN A 232 -5.21 -26.72 16.71
CA GLN A 232 -6.41 -26.82 15.88
C GLN A 232 -7.29 -25.57 16.03
N GLN A 233 -7.54 -25.09 17.24
CA GLN A 233 -8.34 -23.89 17.46
C GLN A 233 -7.65 -22.62 16.91
N ALA A 234 -6.33 -22.50 17.05
CA ALA A 234 -5.54 -21.40 16.52
C ALA A 234 -5.51 -21.40 14.97
N GLY A 235 -5.52 -22.60 14.39
CA GLY A 235 -5.43 -22.84 12.96
C GLY A 235 -6.75 -22.78 12.20
N ALA A 236 -7.84 -23.23 12.81
CA ALA A 236 -9.14 -23.45 12.15
C ALA A 236 -9.70 -22.22 11.41
N GLN A 237 -9.41 -21.02 11.93
CA GLN A 237 -9.88 -19.76 11.36
C GLN A 237 -8.81 -19.04 10.52
N ASN A 238 -7.65 -19.66 10.35
CA ASN A 238 -6.54 -19.07 9.63
C ASN A 238 -6.76 -19.16 8.13
N THR A 239 -7.15 -18.04 7.54
CA THR A 239 -7.41 -17.91 6.10
C THR A 239 -6.42 -16.97 5.41
N LEU A 240 -5.34 -16.57 6.08
CA LEU A 240 -4.41 -15.56 5.58
C LEU A 240 -3.54 -16.11 4.44
N LEU A 241 -2.89 -17.25 4.66
CA LEU A 241 -1.93 -17.83 3.72
C LEU A 241 -2.62 -18.65 2.61
N ARG A 242 -3.37 -17.99 1.71
CA ARG A 242 -4.13 -18.66 0.62
C ARG A 242 -3.24 -19.01 -0.57
N ILE A 243 -2.53 -20.12 -0.45
CA ILE A 243 -1.50 -20.60 -1.40
C ILE A 243 -1.93 -21.82 -2.20
N ILE A 244 -3.11 -22.38 -1.93
CA ILE A 244 -3.59 -23.61 -2.56
C ILE A 244 -4.73 -23.29 -3.55
N PRO A 245 -4.55 -23.51 -4.86
CA PRO A 245 -5.59 -23.26 -5.85
C PRO A 245 -6.87 -24.08 -5.62
N PRO A 246 -8.06 -23.54 -5.93
CA PRO A 246 -9.32 -24.28 -5.84
C PRO A 246 -9.40 -25.38 -6.90
N GLN A 247 -10.27 -26.36 -6.65
CA GLN A 247 -10.41 -27.56 -7.49
C GLN A 247 -11.73 -27.66 -8.24
N TRP A 248 -12.65 -26.74 -7.97
CA TRP A 248 -14.00 -26.68 -8.55
C TRP A 248 -14.33 -25.24 -8.96
N GLU A 249 -15.47 -24.99 -9.61
CA GLU A 249 -15.92 -23.65 -10.05
C GLU A 249 -16.01 -22.58 -8.94
N LYS A 250 -15.75 -22.93 -7.67
CA LYS A 250 -15.60 -21.96 -6.59
C LYS A 250 -14.23 -21.27 -6.67
N PRO A 251 -14.18 -19.94 -6.70
CA PRO A 251 -12.99 -19.20 -7.14
C PRO A 251 -11.89 -19.01 -6.09
N GLU A 252 -12.03 -19.52 -4.86
CA GLU A 252 -11.17 -19.10 -3.75
C GLU A 252 -10.03 -20.07 -3.45
N TRP A 253 -8.79 -19.57 -3.50
CA TRP A 253 -7.63 -20.29 -3.02
C TRP A 253 -7.73 -20.52 -1.51
N LEU A 254 -7.30 -21.68 -1.05
CA LEU A 254 -7.39 -22.11 0.34
C LEU A 254 -6.05 -21.95 1.06
N SER A 255 -6.13 -21.77 2.38
CA SER A 255 -4.98 -21.89 3.26
C SER A 255 -4.69 -23.37 3.58
N PRO A 256 -3.47 -23.71 4.03
CA PRO A 256 -3.17 -25.08 4.44
C PRO A 256 -4.12 -25.61 5.52
N TRP A 257 -4.45 -24.77 6.51
CA TRP A 257 -5.43 -25.10 7.54
C TRP A 257 -6.82 -25.39 6.98
N ALA A 258 -7.34 -24.50 6.13
CA ALA A 258 -8.65 -24.68 5.53
C ALA A 258 -8.75 -25.99 4.72
N LEU A 259 -7.70 -26.34 3.98
CA LEU A 259 -7.66 -27.60 3.24
C LEU A 259 -7.66 -28.83 4.17
N LEU A 260 -6.83 -28.81 5.22
CA LEU A 260 -6.68 -29.93 6.16
C LEU A 260 -7.95 -30.16 6.99
N GLU A 261 -8.66 -29.10 7.38
CA GLU A 261 -9.90 -29.23 8.14
C GLU A 261 -11.09 -29.67 7.29
N GLN A 262 -11.20 -29.18 6.06
CA GLN A 262 -12.28 -29.58 5.15
C GLN A 262 -12.14 -31.03 4.67
N GLY A 263 -10.93 -31.60 4.70
CA GLY A 263 -10.66 -32.97 4.27
C GLY A 263 -10.87 -33.22 2.77
N GLN A 264 -10.98 -32.15 1.98
CA GLN A 264 -11.32 -32.18 0.55
C GLN A 264 -10.14 -31.73 -0.31
N GLY A 265 -9.12 -32.58 -0.45
CA GLY A 265 -7.96 -32.31 -1.32
C GLY A 265 -7.84 -33.29 -2.48
N SER A 266 -7.59 -32.79 -3.69
CA SER A 266 -7.16 -33.59 -4.85
C SER A 266 -5.67 -33.97 -4.78
N PRO A 267 -5.21 -34.90 -5.65
CA PRO A 267 -3.78 -35.17 -5.82
C PRO A 267 -2.94 -33.91 -6.09
N GLN A 268 -3.51 -32.90 -6.74
CA GLN A 268 -2.83 -31.65 -7.09
C GLN A 268 -2.65 -30.71 -5.89
N SER A 269 -3.68 -30.51 -5.04
CA SER A 269 -3.49 -29.75 -3.80
C SER A 269 -2.58 -30.48 -2.83
N ASN A 270 -2.69 -31.80 -2.73
CA ASN A 270 -1.81 -32.62 -1.90
C ASN A 270 -0.36 -32.52 -2.37
N LYS A 271 -0.10 -32.49 -3.68
CA LYS A 271 1.25 -32.25 -4.21
C LYS A 271 1.80 -30.91 -3.73
N LEU A 272 1.01 -29.83 -3.81
CA LEU A 272 1.46 -28.52 -3.36
C LEU A 272 1.66 -28.48 -1.84
N LEU A 273 0.77 -29.11 -1.07
CA LEU A 273 0.90 -29.26 0.38
C LEU A 273 2.18 -29.98 0.78
N ASN A 274 2.51 -31.07 0.08
CA ASN A 274 3.75 -31.82 0.30
C ASN A 274 4.99 -30.97 0.00
N LEU A 275 4.96 -30.16 -1.07
CA LEU A 275 6.06 -29.23 -1.37
C LEU A 275 6.26 -28.18 -0.25
N TRP A 276 5.17 -27.68 0.33
CA TRP A 276 5.23 -26.78 1.49
C TRP A 276 5.75 -27.47 2.76
N GLN A 277 5.42 -28.74 2.95
CA GLN A 277 5.96 -29.57 4.02
C GLN A 277 7.45 -29.90 3.81
N ASP A 278 7.88 -30.14 2.57
CA ASP A 278 9.29 -30.36 2.21
C ASP A 278 10.11 -29.08 2.38
N MET A 279 9.53 -27.91 2.10
CA MET A 279 10.14 -26.61 2.45
C MET A 279 10.34 -26.47 3.97
N ALA A 280 9.33 -26.80 4.79
CA ALA A 280 9.45 -26.76 6.25
C ALA A 280 10.55 -27.71 6.76
N ARG A 281 10.64 -28.92 6.18
CA ARG A 281 11.70 -29.89 6.48
C ARG A 281 13.09 -29.36 6.10
N SER A 282 13.21 -28.79 4.91
CA SER A 282 14.46 -28.26 4.38
C SER A 282 14.95 -27.08 5.21
N TRP A 283 14.03 -26.19 5.63
CA TRP A 283 14.33 -25.08 6.53
C TRP A 283 14.95 -25.56 7.85
N ARG A 284 14.35 -26.57 8.48
CA ARG A 284 14.85 -27.13 9.75
C ARG A 284 16.21 -27.81 9.61
N LYS A 285 16.44 -28.49 8.47
CA LYS A 285 17.71 -29.18 8.20
C LYS A 285 18.79 -28.25 7.63
N ASN A 286 18.46 -26.98 7.40
CA ASN A 286 19.30 -26.03 6.66
C ASN A 286 19.74 -26.60 5.28
N ASP A 287 18.85 -27.33 4.60
CA ASP A 287 19.08 -27.94 3.29
C ASP A 287 18.71 -26.96 2.17
N ALA A 288 19.71 -26.23 1.66
CA ALA A 288 19.52 -25.25 0.60
C ALA A 288 19.05 -25.87 -0.72
N ALA A 289 19.48 -27.10 -1.05
CA ALA A 289 19.09 -27.75 -2.30
C ALA A 289 17.62 -28.17 -2.24
N GLY A 290 17.21 -28.84 -1.16
CA GLY A 290 15.82 -29.24 -0.93
C GLY A 290 14.87 -28.04 -0.84
N TRP A 291 15.29 -26.96 -0.19
CA TRP A 291 14.52 -25.71 -0.09
C TRP A 291 14.24 -25.09 -1.46
N ASN A 292 15.29 -24.87 -2.25
CA ASN A 292 15.17 -24.22 -3.56
C ASN A 292 14.38 -25.06 -4.55
N ASP A 293 14.60 -26.38 -4.58
CA ASP A 293 13.85 -27.30 -5.44
C ASP A 293 12.37 -27.31 -5.07
N SER A 294 12.04 -27.43 -3.78
CA SER A 294 10.65 -27.44 -3.30
C SER A 294 9.93 -26.13 -3.62
N ALA A 295 10.59 -24.98 -3.41
CA ALA A 295 10.04 -23.67 -3.74
C ALA A 295 9.82 -23.48 -5.25
N ALA A 296 10.80 -23.87 -6.07
CA ALA A 296 10.70 -23.78 -7.53
C ALA A 296 9.59 -24.70 -8.08
N GLN A 297 9.45 -25.90 -7.52
CA GLN A 297 8.35 -26.80 -7.86
C GLN A 297 7.00 -26.26 -7.42
N ALA A 298 6.90 -25.65 -6.23
CA ALA A 298 5.67 -25.04 -5.74
C ALA A 298 5.19 -23.92 -6.68
N TYR A 299 6.11 -23.07 -7.16
CA TYR A 299 5.83 -22.07 -8.18
C TYR A 299 5.30 -22.68 -9.47
N LYS A 300 6.01 -23.67 -10.04
CA LYS A 300 5.61 -24.35 -11.30
C LYS A 300 4.23 -25.01 -11.18
N VAL A 301 3.99 -25.73 -10.08
CA VAL A 301 2.72 -26.42 -9.83
C VAL A 301 1.58 -25.42 -9.70
N SER A 302 1.78 -24.33 -8.95
CA SER A 302 0.77 -23.27 -8.77
C SER A 302 0.40 -22.59 -10.09
N LEU A 303 1.38 -22.35 -10.97
CA LEU A 303 1.13 -21.80 -12.30
C LEU A 303 0.36 -22.76 -13.21
N SER A 304 0.70 -24.05 -13.18
CA SER A 304 0.02 -25.04 -14.02
C SER A 304 -1.46 -25.21 -13.69
N GLN A 305 -1.85 -24.89 -12.45
CA GLN A 305 -3.23 -24.96 -11.96
C GLN A 305 -4.02 -23.66 -12.17
N SER A 306 -3.35 -22.56 -12.55
CA SER A 306 -4.03 -21.29 -12.81
C SER A 306 -4.72 -21.30 -14.19
N HIS A 307 -6.02 -20.99 -14.21
CA HIS A 307 -6.75 -20.75 -15.45
C HIS A 307 -6.28 -19.49 -16.21
N ASN A 308 -5.50 -18.62 -15.58
CA ASN A 308 -5.00 -17.39 -16.19
C ASN A 308 -3.65 -17.63 -16.89
N LYS A 309 -3.67 -17.64 -18.23
CA LYS A 309 -2.50 -17.85 -19.10
C LYS A 309 -1.38 -16.81 -18.89
N ASN A 310 -1.72 -15.60 -18.45
CA ASN A 310 -0.76 -14.50 -18.28
C ASN A 310 -0.26 -14.37 -16.82
N LEU A 311 -0.65 -15.27 -15.91
CA LEU A 311 -0.30 -15.16 -14.50
C LEU A 311 1.22 -15.12 -14.27
N ALA A 312 1.98 -16.01 -14.91
CA ALA A 312 3.44 -16.06 -14.75
C ALA A 312 4.11 -14.72 -15.13
N GLN A 313 3.70 -14.14 -16.26
CA GLN A 313 4.22 -12.85 -16.72
C GLN A 313 3.86 -11.72 -15.75
N ARG A 314 2.63 -11.71 -15.21
CA ARG A 314 2.17 -10.72 -14.23
C ARG A 314 2.96 -10.79 -12.92
N LEU A 315 3.16 -11.99 -12.38
CA LEU A 315 3.98 -12.19 -11.17
C LEU A 315 5.41 -11.70 -11.41
N THR A 316 5.99 -12.04 -12.55
CA THR A 316 7.35 -11.59 -12.92
C THR A 316 7.40 -10.07 -13.08
N GLY A 317 6.39 -9.47 -13.70
CA GLY A 317 6.27 -8.02 -13.85
C GLY A 317 6.18 -7.30 -12.50
N GLU A 318 5.51 -7.90 -11.52
CA GLU A 318 5.42 -7.36 -10.15
C GLU A 318 6.75 -7.47 -9.39
N LEU A 319 7.48 -8.58 -9.50
CA LEU A 319 8.84 -8.70 -8.94
C LEU A 319 9.78 -7.65 -9.55
N VAL A 320 9.70 -7.41 -10.86
CA VAL A 320 10.47 -6.36 -11.55
C VAL A 320 10.05 -4.97 -11.08
N TYR A 321 8.75 -4.73 -10.91
CA TYR A 321 8.23 -3.46 -10.39
C TYR A 321 8.78 -3.16 -8.99
N ASN A 322 8.74 -4.15 -8.08
CA ASN A 322 9.27 -4.03 -6.72
C ASN A 322 10.79 -3.75 -6.75
N ALA A 323 11.54 -4.54 -7.52
CA ALA A 323 13.00 -4.40 -7.61
C ALA A 323 13.46 -3.05 -8.19
N LEU A 324 12.76 -2.53 -9.19
CA LEU A 324 13.12 -1.26 -9.83
C LEU A 324 12.65 -0.04 -9.03
N SER A 325 11.56 -0.18 -8.25
CA SER A 325 10.96 0.93 -7.51
C SER A 325 10.84 2.23 -8.34
N PRO A 326 10.16 2.18 -9.51
CA PRO A 326 10.25 3.20 -10.56
C PRO A 326 9.93 4.62 -10.09
N PHE A 327 9.01 4.78 -9.13
CA PHE A 327 8.63 6.09 -8.60
C PHE A 327 9.70 6.69 -7.67
N LYS A 328 10.44 5.88 -6.90
CA LYS A 328 11.59 6.37 -6.13
C LYS A 328 12.69 6.89 -7.05
N LEU A 329 12.95 6.16 -8.14
CA LEU A 329 13.88 6.60 -9.19
C LEU A 329 13.40 7.90 -9.86
N ALA A 330 12.11 8.01 -10.18
CA ALA A 330 11.53 9.23 -10.76
C ALA A 330 11.65 10.44 -9.81
N ILE A 331 11.36 10.28 -8.52
CA ILE A 331 11.54 11.32 -7.49
C ILE A 331 12.99 11.81 -7.47
N PHE A 332 13.96 10.89 -7.43
CA PHE A 332 15.38 11.25 -7.45
C PHE A 332 15.76 12.04 -8.71
N LEU A 333 15.34 11.55 -9.88
CA LEU A 333 15.65 12.17 -11.17
C LEU A 333 14.98 13.54 -11.34
N TYR A 334 13.75 13.72 -10.87
CA TYR A 334 13.07 15.02 -10.86
C TYR A 334 13.69 15.99 -9.88
N GLY A 335 14.09 15.54 -8.69
CA GLY A 335 14.85 16.36 -7.73
C GLY A 335 16.17 16.85 -8.34
N PHE A 336 16.93 15.93 -8.94
CA PHE A 336 18.18 16.27 -9.62
C PHE A 336 17.95 17.24 -10.80
N SER A 337 16.91 16.99 -11.61
CA SER A 337 16.55 17.87 -12.73
C SER A 337 16.15 19.27 -12.27
N ALA A 338 15.32 19.38 -11.21
CA ALA A 338 14.87 20.65 -10.64
C ALA A 338 16.03 21.48 -10.10
N LEU A 339 16.98 20.85 -9.39
CA LEU A 339 18.19 21.51 -8.90
C LEU A 339 19.05 22.06 -10.05
N LEU A 340 19.26 21.26 -11.10
CA LEU A 340 20.03 21.69 -12.27
C LEU A 340 19.32 22.79 -13.07
N ALA A 341 17.99 22.72 -13.19
CA ALA A 341 17.19 23.76 -13.84
C ALA A 341 17.27 25.08 -13.06
N ALA A 342 17.22 25.03 -11.73
CA ALA A 342 17.41 26.20 -10.87
C ALA A 342 18.84 26.78 -11.02
N ALA A 343 19.87 25.93 -11.03
CA ALA A 343 21.25 26.35 -11.23
C ALA A 343 21.49 26.97 -12.62
N PHE A 344 20.78 26.50 -13.65
CA PHE A 344 20.80 27.09 -14.99
C PHE A 344 20.32 28.55 -14.97
N PHE A 345 19.28 28.89 -14.19
CA PHE A 345 18.82 30.29 -14.06
C PHE A 345 19.84 31.21 -13.39
N TRP A 346 20.74 30.68 -12.56
CA TRP A 346 21.82 31.45 -11.95
C TRP A 346 23.05 31.57 -12.86
N SER A 347 23.53 30.45 -13.40
CA SER A 347 24.83 30.39 -14.09
C SER A 347 24.76 30.50 -15.62
N ILE A 348 23.58 30.34 -16.22
CA ILE A 348 23.31 30.40 -17.68
C ILE A 348 24.15 29.39 -18.51
N LYS A 349 24.81 28.42 -17.88
CA LYS A 349 25.63 27.41 -18.56
C LYS A 349 24.73 26.42 -19.34
N PRO A 350 24.88 26.28 -20.67
CA PRO A 350 24.01 25.43 -21.48
C PRO A 350 24.14 23.93 -21.16
N THR A 351 25.26 23.51 -20.55
CA THR A 351 25.47 22.14 -20.09
C THR A 351 24.49 21.76 -18.96
N LEU A 352 24.22 22.67 -18.01
CA LEU A 352 23.28 22.45 -16.91
C LEU A 352 21.86 22.20 -17.43
N TYR A 353 21.43 23.00 -18.42
CA TYR A 353 20.14 22.81 -19.08
C TYR A 353 20.04 21.45 -19.78
N LYS A 354 21.07 21.05 -20.55
CA LYS A 354 21.08 19.75 -21.25
C LYS A 354 21.00 18.58 -20.28
N VAL A 355 21.79 18.60 -19.20
CA VAL A 355 21.79 17.52 -18.20
C VAL A 355 20.47 17.50 -17.43
N SER A 356 19.92 18.67 -17.07
CA SER A 356 18.59 18.78 -16.45
C SER A 356 17.49 18.18 -17.34
N MET A 357 17.52 18.46 -18.65
CA MET A 357 16.58 17.90 -19.61
C MET A 357 16.69 16.38 -19.71
N ILE A 358 17.91 15.83 -19.80
CA ILE A 358 18.13 14.38 -19.84
C ILE A 358 17.58 13.74 -18.58
N ALA A 359 17.89 14.29 -17.40
CA ALA A 359 17.36 13.79 -16.13
C ALA A 359 15.83 13.83 -16.08
N ALA A 360 15.19 14.89 -16.57
CA ALA A 360 13.72 14.99 -16.62
C ALA A 360 13.11 13.94 -17.57
N ILE A 361 13.69 13.74 -18.75
CA ILE A 361 13.21 12.73 -19.72
C ILE A 361 13.38 11.33 -19.13
N THR A 362 14.54 11.01 -18.57
CA THR A 362 14.78 9.70 -17.93
C THR A 362 13.85 9.47 -16.75
N GLY A 363 13.61 10.50 -15.92
CA GLY A 363 12.63 10.43 -14.82
C GLY A 363 11.21 10.20 -15.31
N THR A 364 10.81 10.87 -16.40
CA THR A 364 9.49 10.69 -17.04
C THR A 364 9.33 9.29 -17.61
N LEU A 365 10.38 8.73 -18.23
CA LEU A 365 10.37 7.35 -18.73
C LEU A 365 10.28 6.34 -17.58
N ALA A 366 10.98 6.56 -16.46
CA ALA A 366 10.89 5.73 -15.26
C ALA A 366 9.49 5.76 -14.63
N GLN A 367 8.87 6.94 -14.53
CA GLN A 367 7.49 7.07 -14.03
C GLN A 367 6.48 6.40 -14.98
N CYS A 368 6.65 6.60 -16.29
CA CYS A 368 5.80 6.00 -17.31
C CYS A 368 5.91 4.47 -17.28
N SER A 369 7.12 3.91 -17.17
CA SER A 369 7.30 2.46 -17.05
C SER A 369 6.66 1.90 -15.78
N GLY A 370 6.75 2.62 -14.65
CA GLY A 370 6.05 2.26 -13.42
C GLY A 370 4.53 2.20 -13.60
N ILE A 371 3.94 3.21 -14.23
CA ILE A 371 2.50 3.22 -14.53
C ILE A 371 2.10 2.08 -15.49
N ILE A 372 2.87 1.83 -16.55
CA ILE A 372 2.61 0.74 -17.51
C ILE A 372 2.68 -0.62 -16.81
N LEU A 373 3.68 -0.84 -15.95
CA LEU A 373 3.80 -2.05 -15.16
C LEU A 373 2.59 -2.22 -14.23
N ARG A 374 2.14 -1.16 -13.55
CA ARG A 374 0.91 -1.22 -12.73
C ARG A 374 -0.32 -1.60 -13.56
N ILE A 375 -0.51 -1.02 -14.74
CA ILE A 375 -1.63 -1.38 -15.64
C ILE A 375 -1.55 -2.86 -16.01
N PHE A 376 -0.34 -3.35 -16.33
CA PHE A 376 -0.12 -4.76 -16.66
C PHE A 376 -0.38 -5.69 -15.47
N ILE A 377 0.05 -5.33 -14.26
CA ILE A 377 -0.15 -6.14 -13.05
C ILE A 377 -1.62 -6.16 -12.64
N LEU A 378 -2.25 -4.98 -12.58
CA LEU A 378 -3.63 -4.79 -12.10
C LEU A 378 -4.69 -5.07 -13.16
N GLN A 379 -4.33 -5.13 -14.44
CA GLN A 379 -5.24 -5.29 -15.58
C GLN A 379 -6.33 -4.20 -15.64
N ARG A 380 -5.98 -2.99 -15.19
CA ARG A 380 -6.89 -1.83 -15.17
C ARG A 380 -6.10 -0.52 -15.35
N PRO A 381 -6.77 0.57 -15.77
CA PRO A 381 -6.16 1.89 -15.86
C PRO A 381 -5.58 2.41 -14.52
N PRO A 382 -4.57 3.30 -14.55
CA PRO A 382 -3.74 3.66 -13.40
C PRO A 382 -4.34 4.82 -12.59
N VAL A 383 -5.64 4.80 -12.33
CA VAL A 383 -6.37 5.89 -11.65
C VAL A 383 -7.45 5.34 -10.70
N GLY A 384 -7.26 4.12 -10.20
CA GLY A 384 -8.22 3.42 -9.36
C GLY A 384 -8.26 3.89 -7.90
N SER A 385 -7.19 4.55 -7.44
CA SER A 385 -7.06 5.10 -6.10
C SER A 385 -6.56 6.55 -6.14
N LEU A 386 -6.64 7.25 -5.00
CA LEU A 386 -6.09 8.61 -4.87
C LEU A 386 -4.58 8.61 -5.16
N TYR A 387 -3.83 7.63 -4.66
CA TYR A 387 -2.41 7.47 -4.94
C TYR A 387 -2.14 7.32 -6.44
N GLU A 388 -2.84 6.40 -7.11
CA GLU A 388 -2.69 6.18 -8.55
C GLU A 388 -3.01 7.44 -9.37
N SER A 389 -4.04 8.19 -8.97
CA SER A 389 -4.38 9.46 -9.61
C SER A 389 -3.27 10.52 -9.44
N LEU A 390 -2.59 10.58 -8.29
CA LEU A 390 -1.45 11.49 -8.07
C LEU A 390 -0.25 11.13 -8.96
N LEU A 391 0.05 9.83 -9.09
CA LEU A 391 1.08 9.34 -10.00
C LEU A 391 0.77 9.73 -11.45
N PHE A 392 -0.48 9.58 -11.88
CA PHE A 392 -0.90 9.93 -13.25
C PHE A 392 -0.86 11.45 -13.49
N VAL A 393 -1.34 12.26 -12.55
CA VAL A 393 -1.29 13.72 -12.65
C VAL A 393 0.15 14.23 -12.75
N SER A 394 1.06 13.68 -11.95
CA SER A 394 2.49 14.01 -12.04
C SER A 394 3.07 13.66 -13.42
N LEU A 395 2.68 12.53 -14.02
CA LEU A 395 3.12 12.16 -15.37
C LEU A 395 2.60 13.18 -16.41
N VAL A 396 1.33 13.58 -16.32
CA VAL A 396 0.73 14.57 -17.23
C VAL A 396 1.42 15.93 -17.13
N ILE A 397 1.74 16.38 -15.91
CA ILE A 397 2.51 17.61 -15.69
C ILE A 397 3.85 17.55 -16.41
N MET A 398 4.61 16.46 -16.27
CA MET A 398 5.91 16.30 -16.93
C MET A 398 5.78 16.24 -18.45
N ILE A 399 4.82 15.50 -18.98
CA ILE A 399 4.61 15.42 -20.44
C ILE A 399 4.28 16.82 -20.99
N CYS A 400 3.36 17.54 -20.37
CA CYS A 400 3.02 18.90 -20.79
C CYS A 400 4.21 19.86 -20.67
N ALA A 401 4.95 19.80 -19.56
CA ALA A 401 6.14 20.61 -19.33
C ALA A 401 7.21 20.36 -20.40
N LEU A 402 7.51 19.10 -20.71
CA LEU A 402 8.48 18.71 -21.73
C LEU A 402 8.03 19.17 -23.13
N ILE A 403 6.75 19.01 -23.49
CA ILE A 403 6.23 19.49 -24.79
C ILE A 403 6.39 21.01 -24.92
N ILE A 404 6.10 21.77 -23.87
CA ILE A 404 6.28 23.23 -23.85
C ILE A 404 7.76 23.58 -23.93
N GLU A 405 8.61 22.88 -23.17
CA GLU A 405 10.05 23.13 -23.12
C GLU A 405 10.73 22.83 -24.45
N LEU A 406 10.33 21.77 -25.18
CA LEU A 406 10.88 21.44 -26.50
C LEU A 406 10.70 22.59 -27.51
N ARG A 407 9.65 23.40 -27.35
CA ARG A 407 9.37 24.58 -28.18
C ARG A 407 10.06 25.84 -27.67
N ARG A 408 10.15 26.04 -26.35
CA ARG A 408 10.67 27.27 -25.74
C ARG A 408 12.18 27.25 -25.49
N ARG A 409 12.71 26.13 -25.03
CA ARG A 409 14.13 25.88 -24.69
C ARG A 409 14.74 26.95 -23.78
N ASP A 410 13.95 27.48 -22.85
CA ASP A 410 14.35 28.56 -21.93
C ASP A 410 14.36 28.13 -20.45
N GLY A 411 14.16 26.84 -20.17
CA GLY A 411 14.14 26.21 -18.85
C GLY A 411 12.89 26.48 -18.02
N THR A 412 11.96 27.31 -18.50
CA THR A 412 10.81 27.75 -17.68
C THR A 412 9.77 26.66 -17.47
N ALA A 413 9.47 25.89 -18.51
CA ALA A 413 8.54 24.79 -18.39
C ALA A 413 9.21 23.60 -17.71
N LEU A 414 10.51 23.39 -17.95
CA LEU A 414 11.30 22.35 -17.28
C LEU A 414 11.29 22.49 -15.75
N ILE A 415 11.62 23.67 -15.22
CA ILE A 415 11.61 23.88 -13.77
C ILE A 415 10.19 23.80 -13.20
N SER A 416 9.19 24.33 -13.92
CA SER A 416 7.78 24.26 -13.49
C SER A 416 7.31 22.81 -13.38
N GLY A 417 7.56 22.01 -14.41
CA GLY A 417 7.14 20.61 -14.46
C GLY A 417 7.84 19.76 -13.43
N THR A 418 9.16 19.87 -13.32
CA THR A 418 9.97 19.07 -12.39
C THR A 418 9.64 19.38 -10.94
N VAL A 419 9.50 20.66 -10.56
CA VAL A 419 9.10 21.04 -9.20
C VAL A 419 7.69 20.57 -8.88
N SER A 420 6.70 20.83 -9.74
CA SER A 420 5.32 20.40 -9.48
C SER A 420 5.19 18.88 -9.39
N SER A 421 5.87 18.14 -10.26
CA SER A 421 5.86 16.67 -10.26
C SER A 421 6.55 16.08 -9.05
N LEU A 422 7.70 16.65 -8.66
CA LEU A 422 8.42 16.27 -7.45
C LEU A 422 7.53 16.45 -6.21
N LEU A 423 6.87 17.59 -6.07
CA LEU A 423 5.97 17.88 -4.94
C LEU A 423 4.80 16.89 -4.88
N ILE A 424 4.15 16.61 -6.02
CA ILE A 424 3.04 15.64 -6.06
C ILE A 424 3.51 14.24 -5.67
N LEU A 425 4.64 13.77 -6.22
CA LEU A 425 5.17 12.44 -5.88
C LEU A 425 5.62 12.33 -4.42
N PHE A 426 6.13 13.40 -3.81
CA PHE A 426 6.45 13.40 -2.38
C PHE A 426 5.22 13.39 -1.48
N ILE A 427 4.14 14.06 -1.88
CA ILE A 427 2.90 14.13 -1.10
C ILE A 427 2.07 12.84 -1.25
N ALA A 428 2.22 12.10 -2.37
CA ALA A 428 1.39 10.92 -2.65
C ALA A 428 1.39 9.86 -1.53
N PRO A 429 2.53 9.42 -0.98
CA PRO A 429 2.55 8.48 0.16
C PRO A 429 1.99 9.07 1.46
N VAL A 430 2.01 10.40 1.62
CA VAL A 430 1.53 11.07 2.85
C VAL A 430 0.00 11.17 2.84
N VAL A 431 -0.59 11.46 1.68
CA VAL A 431 -2.03 11.68 1.54
C VAL A 431 -2.78 10.39 1.22
N ALA A 432 -2.09 9.39 0.68
CA ALA A 432 -2.59 8.04 0.50
C ALA A 432 -1.56 7.03 1.05
N PRO A 433 -1.51 6.84 2.39
CA PRO A 433 -0.56 5.94 3.05
C PRO A 433 -0.70 4.49 2.56
N ASP A 434 -1.93 4.05 2.33
CA ASP A 434 -2.24 2.71 1.79
C ASP A 434 -2.00 2.63 0.26
N GLY A 435 -1.32 3.61 -0.36
CA GLY A 435 -1.40 3.85 -1.81
C GLY A 435 -0.60 2.91 -2.72
N ASP A 436 0.52 2.35 -2.26
CA ASP A 436 1.42 1.55 -3.10
C ASP A 436 1.11 0.04 -3.08
N ASP A 437 -0.02 -0.36 -2.48
CA ASP A 437 -0.35 -1.74 -2.16
C ASP A 437 -0.89 -2.60 -3.33
N LEU A 438 -1.12 -1.98 -4.48
CA LEU A 438 -1.73 -2.59 -5.66
C LEU A 438 -3.06 -3.29 -5.30
N GLN A 439 -3.88 -2.66 -4.46
CA GLN A 439 -5.19 -3.16 -4.03
C GLN A 439 -6.21 -3.32 -5.16
N MET A 440 -7.17 -4.21 -4.97
CA MET A 440 -8.34 -4.38 -5.85
C MET A 440 -9.34 -3.22 -5.70
N LEU A 441 -10.07 -2.90 -6.76
CA LEU A 441 -11.05 -1.82 -6.75
C LEU A 441 -12.26 -2.19 -5.90
N VAL A 442 -12.81 -1.20 -5.20
CA VAL A 442 -14.17 -1.28 -4.64
C VAL A 442 -15.18 -1.51 -5.78
N ALA A 443 -16.21 -2.32 -5.55
CA ALA A 443 -17.13 -2.82 -6.58
C ALA A 443 -17.74 -1.73 -7.50
N VAL A 444 -17.99 -0.51 -6.99
CA VAL A 444 -18.55 0.61 -7.78
C VAL A 444 -17.55 1.15 -8.83
N LEU A 445 -16.25 1.06 -8.55
CA LEU A 445 -15.21 1.48 -9.50
C LEU A 445 -14.87 0.40 -10.53
N ASN A 446 -15.48 -0.80 -10.45
CA ASN A 446 -15.15 -1.96 -11.28
C ASN A 446 -15.70 -1.89 -12.72
N THR A 447 -15.76 -0.70 -13.32
CA THR A 447 -16.04 -0.53 -14.75
C THR A 447 -14.80 0.07 -15.43
N GLY A 448 -13.95 -0.81 -15.99
CA GLY A 448 -12.71 -0.39 -16.65
C GLY A 448 -12.91 0.65 -17.75
N PHE A 449 -14.08 0.66 -18.40
CA PHE A 449 -14.46 1.64 -19.41
C PHE A 449 -14.49 3.08 -18.85
N TRP A 450 -15.20 3.32 -17.75
CA TRP A 450 -15.33 4.65 -17.17
C TRP A 450 -14.04 5.11 -16.49
N LEU A 451 -13.32 4.17 -15.89
CA LEU A 451 -11.98 4.43 -15.36
C LEU A 451 -11.01 4.86 -16.47
N ALA A 452 -11.07 4.23 -17.65
CA ALA A 452 -10.20 4.53 -18.79
C ALA A 452 -10.59 5.82 -19.55
N THR A 453 -11.82 6.27 -19.43
CA THR A 453 -12.35 7.41 -20.21
C THR A 453 -12.53 8.64 -19.32
N HIS A 454 -13.58 8.65 -18.49
CA HIS A 454 -13.91 9.76 -17.60
C HIS A 454 -12.75 10.12 -16.67
N VAL A 455 -12.28 9.15 -15.88
CA VAL A 455 -11.31 9.43 -14.79
C VAL A 455 -9.96 9.85 -15.37
N ILE A 456 -9.48 9.21 -16.43
CA ILE A 456 -8.27 9.65 -17.15
C ILE A 456 -8.44 11.07 -17.72
N CYS A 457 -9.58 11.38 -18.32
CA CYS A 457 -9.81 12.68 -18.94
C CYS A 457 -9.79 13.82 -17.89
N ILE A 458 -10.55 13.67 -16.81
CA ILE A 458 -10.64 14.69 -15.76
C ILE A 458 -9.31 14.86 -15.00
N THR A 459 -8.62 13.76 -14.68
CA THR A 459 -7.31 13.81 -13.99
C THR A 459 -6.20 14.37 -14.89
N ALA A 460 -6.22 14.09 -16.20
CA ALA A 460 -5.35 14.78 -17.14
C ALA A 460 -5.61 16.29 -17.13
N GLY A 461 -6.88 16.70 -17.06
CA GLY A 461 -7.27 18.10 -16.86
C GLY A 461 -6.65 18.72 -15.60
N TYR A 462 -6.60 17.99 -14.49
CA TYR A 462 -5.97 18.46 -13.25
C TYR A 462 -4.46 18.66 -13.42
N GLY A 463 -3.78 17.73 -14.08
CA GLY A 463 -2.35 17.86 -14.41
C GLY A 463 -2.05 19.09 -15.26
N VAL A 464 -2.86 19.34 -16.29
CA VAL A 464 -2.73 20.54 -17.13
C VAL A 464 -2.99 21.81 -16.32
N CYS A 465 -3.99 21.83 -15.42
CA CYS A 465 -4.24 22.95 -14.53
C CYS A 465 -3.04 23.29 -13.64
N VAL A 466 -2.41 22.28 -13.03
CA VAL A 466 -1.25 22.47 -12.14
C VAL A 466 -0.04 23.06 -12.89
N ILE A 467 0.26 22.57 -14.10
CA ILE A 467 1.37 23.14 -14.89
C ILE A 467 1.04 24.56 -15.38
N THR A 468 -0.22 24.85 -15.75
CA THR A 468 -0.69 26.21 -16.07
C THR A 468 -0.51 27.15 -14.89
N ALA A 469 -0.93 26.73 -13.70
CA ALA A 469 -0.78 27.51 -12.47
C ALA A 469 0.70 27.78 -12.17
N MET A 470 1.56 26.77 -12.26
CA MET A 470 2.99 26.93 -11.97
C MET A 470 3.69 27.87 -12.97
N LEU A 471 3.36 27.77 -14.26
CA LEU A 471 3.84 28.73 -15.27
C LEU A 471 3.36 30.16 -14.97
N ALA A 472 2.12 30.31 -14.50
CA ALA A 472 1.57 31.61 -14.10
C ALA A 472 2.29 32.20 -12.87
N HIS A 473 2.64 31.37 -11.87
CA HIS A 473 3.50 31.80 -10.75
C HIS A 473 4.84 32.32 -11.24
N LEU A 474 5.53 31.58 -12.11
CA LEU A 474 6.80 32.03 -12.69
C LEU A 474 6.66 33.31 -13.52
N TYR A 475 5.55 33.46 -14.26
CA TYR A 475 5.26 34.69 -15.00
C TYR A 475 5.14 35.89 -14.05
N LEU A 476 4.34 35.78 -12.98
CA LEU A 476 4.17 36.85 -12.00
C LEU A 476 5.49 37.19 -11.31
N PHE A 477 6.26 36.17 -10.92
CA PHE A 477 7.58 36.33 -10.33
C PHE A 477 8.54 37.09 -11.25
N LYS A 478 8.61 36.70 -12.55
CA LYS A 478 9.45 37.38 -13.54
C LYS A 478 9.02 38.83 -13.74
N LYS A 479 7.72 39.10 -13.92
CA LYS A 479 7.21 40.49 -14.07
C LYS A 479 7.47 41.35 -12.82
N GLY A 480 7.45 40.77 -11.62
CA GLY A 480 7.79 41.46 -10.37
C GLY A 480 9.28 41.78 -10.16
N HIS A 481 10.19 41.10 -10.88
CA HIS A 481 11.63 41.35 -10.80
C HIS A 481 12.14 42.19 -11.97
N LYS A 482 11.90 41.74 -13.19
CA LYS A 482 12.31 42.43 -14.43
C LYS A 482 11.10 42.49 -15.38
N PRO A 483 10.45 43.67 -15.53
CA PRO A 483 9.35 43.86 -16.46
C PRO A 483 9.90 43.90 -17.90
N ASP A 484 10.28 42.75 -18.42
CA ASP A 484 10.72 42.54 -19.79
C ASP A 484 9.52 42.16 -20.70
N ASP A 485 9.62 42.51 -21.98
CA ASP A 485 8.64 42.18 -23.02
C ASP A 485 8.85 40.78 -23.62
N SER A 486 9.98 40.12 -23.30
CA SER A 486 10.24 38.70 -23.64
C SER A 486 9.26 37.69 -23.00
N SER A 487 8.39 38.15 -22.09
CA SER A 487 7.36 37.33 -21.43
C SER A 487 6.19 36.89 -22.34
N ASN A 488 6.11 37.35 -23.58
CA ASN A 488 5.02 36.99 -24.50
C ASN A 488 4.91 35.48 -24.73
N GLY A 489 6.04 34.78 -24.77
CA GLY A 489 6.02 33.34 -24.99
C GLY A 489 5.41 32.55 -23.83
N ILE A 490 5.70 32.91 -22.57
CA ILE A 490 5.17 32.18 -21.41
C ILE A 490 3.66 32.43 -21.28
N VAL A 491 3.20 33.65 -21.56
CA VAL A 491 1.77 34.00 -21.59
C VAL A 491 1.03 33.19 -22.64
N ARG A 492 1.63 33.00 -23.83
CA ARG A 492 1.04 32.13 -24.86
C ARG A 492 0.94 30.69 -24.40
N SER A 493 1.96 30.15 -23.75
CA SER A 493 1.93 28.80 -23.19
C SER A 493 0.83 28.65 -22.14
N ILE A 494 0.74 29.59 -21.18
CA ILE A 494 -0.29 29.63 -20.14
C ILE A 494 -1.70 29.65 -20.76
N TYR A 495 -1.93 30.51 -21.76
CA TYR A 495 -3.23 30.63 -22.43
C TYR A 495 -3.62 29.34 -23.19
N ILE A 496 -2.68 28.71 -23.88
CA ILE A 496 -2.95 27.46 -24.61
C ILE A 496 -3.23 26.33 -23.62
N THR A 497 -2.41 26.18 -22.58
CA THR A 497 -2.61 25.11 -21.60
C THR A 497 -3.88 25.32 -20.78
N SER A 498 -4.28 26.55 -20.46
CA SER A 498 -5.56 26.81 -19.77
C SER A 498 -6.78 26.42 -20.62
N LEU A 499 -6.71 26.59 -21.96
CA LEU A 499 -7.76 26.11 -22.87
C LEU A 499 -7.79 24.58 -22.96
N VAL A 500 -6.62 23.93 -23.00
CA VAL A 500 -6.54 22.45 -22.97
C VAL A 500 -7.08 21.91 -21.65
N ALA A 501 -6.76 22.55 -20.53
CA ALA A 501 -7.32 22.23 -19.22
C ALA A 501 -8.85 22.38 -19.22
N LEU A 502 -9.38 23.47 -19.79
CA LEU A 502 -10.83 23.68 -19.90
C LEU A 502 -11.49 22.58 -20.71
N LEU A 503 -10.92 22.21 -21.85
CA LEU A 503 -11.44 21.12 -22.69
C LEU A 503 -11.49 19.80 -21.92
N LEU A 504 -10.38 19.39 -21.31
CA LEU A 504 -10.29 18.11 -20.59
C LEU A 504 -11.20 18.09 -19.37
N THR A 505 -11.25 19.18 -18.60
CA THR A 505 -12.09 19.25 -17.39
C THR A 505 -13.58 19.32 -17.73
N ALA A 506 -13.98 20.05 -18.78
CA ALA A 506 -15.36 20.11 -19.21
C ALA A 506 -15.85 18.76 -19.77
N VAL A 507 -15.09 18.17 -20.69
CA VAL A 507 -15.41 16.84 -21.26
C VAL A 507 -15.40 15.78 -20.15
N GLY A 508 -14.39 15.79 -19.28
CA GLY A 508 -14.31 14.92 -18.12
C GLY A 508 -15.55 15.05 -17.23
N THR A 509 -15.98 16.26 -16.90
CA THR A 509 -17.18 16.51 -16.08
C THR A 509 -18.44 15.93 -16.72
N VAL A 510 -18.64 16.14 -18.02
CA VAL A 510 -19.79 15.57 -18.76
C VAL A 510 -19.75 14.05 -18.77
N LEU A 511 -18.59 13.44 -19.06
CA LEU A 511 -18.42 11.98 -19.01
C LEU A 511 -18.72 11.42 -17.61
N GLY A 512 -18.42 12.17 -16.55
CA GLY A 512 -18.73 11.82 -15.17
C GLY A 512 -20.23 11.77 -14.92
N GLY A 513 -20.97 12.74 -15.44
CA GLY A 513 -22.43 12.74 -15.37
C GLY A 513 -23.06 11.56 -16.12
N ILE A 514 -22.52 11.17 -17.29
CA ILE A 514 -23.00 9.97 -18.01
C ILE A 514 -22.73 8.70 -17.19
N TRP A 515 -21.57 8.60 -16.54
CA TRP A 515 -21.26 7.47 -15.67
C TRP A 515 -22.18 7.41 -14.44
N ALA A 516 -22.48 8.56 -13.83
CA ALA A 516 -23.43 8.68 -12.72
C ALA A 516 -24.84 8.22 -13.12
N ASP A 517 -25.28 8.59 -14.33
CA ASP A 517 -26.58 8.17 -14.86
C ASP A 517 -26.68 6.66 -15.01
N GLN A 518 -25.63 6.02 -15.55
CA GLN A 518 -25.59 4.56 -15.69
C GLN A 518 -25.50 3.83 -14.35
N SER A 519 -24.86 4.42 -13.35
CA SER A 519 -24.59 3.77 -12.07
C SER A 519 -25.72 3.96 -11.06
N TRP A 520 -26.35 5.14 -11.05
CA TRP A 520 -27.33 5.56 -10.04
C TRP A 520 -28.64 6.11 -10.62
N GLY A 521 -28.82 6.10 -11.95
CA GLY A 521 -30.05 6.54 -12.61
C GLY A 521 -30.25 8.06 -12.66
N ARG A 522 -29.20 8.86 -12.44
CA ARG A 522 -29.23 10.32 -12.58
C ARG A 522 -27.93 10.89 -13.16
N PHE A 523 -28.05 11.80 -14.11
CA PHE A 523 -26.90 12.50 -14.70
C PHE A 523 -26.17 13.46 -13.74
N TRP A 524 -26.91 14.12 -12.83
CA TRP A 524 -26.35 15.11 -11.90
C TRP A 524 -27.16 15.17 -10.62
N GLY A 525 -26.54 15.51 -9.50
CA GLY A 525 -27.18 15.55 -8.17
C GLY A 525 -26.49 16.46 -7.16
N TRP A 526 -25.62 17.37 -7.60
CA TRP A 526 -24.98 18.40 -6.79
C TRP A 526 -24.18 17.86 -5.60
N ASP A 527 -23.63 16.65 -5.71
CA ASP A 527 -22.76 16.14 -4.65
C ASP A 527 -21.39 16.85 -4.64
N PRO A 528 -20.63 16.78 -3.54
CA PRO A 528 -19.35 17.47 -3.43
C PRO A 528 -18.38 17.22 -4.58
N LYS A 529 -18.31 16.00 -5.15
CA LYS A 529 -17.37 15.67 -6.23
C LYS A 529 -17.82 16.28 -7.55
N GLU A 530 -19.11 16.19 -7.86
CA GLU A 530 -19.72 16.86 -9.01
C GLU A 530 -19.49 18.40 -8.95
N ASN A 531 -19.71 19.01 -7.79
CA ASN A 531 -19.47 20.45 -7.58
C ASN A 531 -17.99 20.82 -7.68
N GLY A 532 -17.09 19.98 -7.19
CA GLY A 532 -15.65 20.18 -7.32
C GLY A 532 -15.20 20.20 -8.78
N ALA A 533 -15.67 19.23 -9.58
CA ALA A 533 -15.38 19.19 -11.02
C ALA A 533 -15.93 20.44 -11.75
N LEU A 534 -17.18 20.83 -11.42
CA LEU A 534 -17.82 22.02 -11.98
C LEU A 534 -17.07 23.32 -11.62
N LEU A 535 -16.56 23.44 -10.39
CA LEU A 535 -15.81 24.60 -9.91
C LEU A 535 -14.59 24.90 -10.81
N ILE A 536 -13.84 23.86 -11.21
CA ILE A 536 -12.68 24.03 -12.09
C ILE A 536 -13.11 24.57 -13.46
N VAL A 537 -14.16 24.00 -14.03
CA VAL A 537 -14.71 24.41 -15.34
C VAL A 537 -15.18 25.87 -15.29
N LEU A 538 -15.96 26.24 -14.26
CA LEU A 538 -16.46 27.60 -14.09
C LEU A 538 -15.33 28.62 -13.89
N TRP A 539 -14.29 28.26 -13.13
CA TRP A 539 -13.13 29.13 -12.93
C TRP A 539 -12.40 29.42 -14.24
N LEU A 540 -12.18 28.39 -15.06
CA LEU A 540 -11.54 28.52 -16.37
C LEU A 540 -12.40 29.32 -17.35
N ILE A 541 -13.72 29.07 -17.40
CA ILE A 541 -14.67 29.84 -18.22
C ILE A 541 -14.64 31.31 -17.80
N TRP A 542 -14.73 31.59 -16.50
CA TRP A 542 -14.70 32.96 -15.98
C TRP A 542 -13.40 33.68 -16.37
N ALA A 543 -12.24 33.04 -16.18
CA ALA A 543 -10.96 33.63 -16.52
C ALA A 543 -10.85 33.94 -18.02
N HIS A 544 -11.25 33.00 -18.89
CA HIS A 544 -11.22 33.19 -20.34
C HIS A 544 -12.24 34.23 -20.82
N HIS A 545 -13.48 34.16 -20.34
CA HIS A 545 -14.52 35.13 -20.68
C HIS A 545 -14.13 36.54 -20.23
N GLY A 546 -13.61 36.70 -19.01
CA GLY A 546 -13.09 37.98 -18.51
C GLY A 546 -11.91 38.51 -19.33
N ARG A 547 -11.04 37.62 -19.85
CA ARG A 547 -9.93 38.01 -20.72
C ARG A 547 -10.40 38.51 -22.09
N ILE A 548 -11.41 37.85 -22.66
CA ILE A 548 -12.02 38.18 -23.96
C ILE A 548 -12.84 39.48 -23.84
N GLY A 549 -13.65 39.61 -22.78
CA GLY A 549 -14.46 40.80 -22.49
C GLY A 549 -13.66 42.02 -22.01
N GLY A 550 -12.33 41.91 -21.89
CA GLY A 550 -11.46 43.02 -21.48
C GLY A 550 -11.48 43.35 -19.98
N HIS A 551 -12.25 42.63 -19.17
CA HIS A 551 -12.34 42.83 -17.71
C HIS A 551 -11.11 42.32 -16.96
N LEU A 552 -10.43 41.28 -17.47
CA LEU A 552 -9.21 40.72 -16.89
C LEU A 552 -7.99 41.10 -17.74
N PRO A 553 -7.24 42.17 -17.39
CA PRO A 553 -5.99 42.51 -18.08
C PRO A 553 -4.96 41.38 -17.90
N PRO A 554 -3.92 41.30 -18.75
CA PRO A 554 -2.98 40.17 -18.77
C PRO A 554 -2.40 39.80 -17.40
N LEU A 555 -2.05 40.78 -16.57
CA LEU A 555 -1.51 40.51 -15.24
C LEU A 555 -2.53 39.84 -14.30
N LEU A 556 -3.78 40.33 -14.29
CA LEU A 556 -4.87 39.75 -13.50
C LEU A 556 -5.32 38.39 -14.05
N PHE A 557 -5.36 38.22 -15.36
CA PHE A 557 -5.66 36.93 -15.99
C PHE A 557 -4.65 35.84 -15.56
N ASN A 558 -3.34 36.15 -15.59
CA ASN A 558 -2.34 35.19 -15.14
C ASN A 558 -2.42 34.97 -13.61
N ALA A 559 -2.76 35.98 -12.81
CA ALA A 559 -3.03 35.78 -11.39
C ALA A 559 -4.24 34.86 -11.14
N ALA A 560 -5.32 35.03 -11.89
CA ALA A 560 -6.48 34.13 -11.87
C ALA A 560 -6.11 32.69 -12.26
N LEU A 561 -5.23 32.49 -13.24
CA LEU A 561 -4.75 31.16 -13.61
C LEU A 561 -3.76 30.57 -12.60
N ALA A 562 -3.01 31.38 -11.86
CA ALA A 562 -2.19 30.90 -10.75
C ALA A 562 -3.05 30.27 -9.63
N PHE A 563 -4.25 30.81 -9.41
CA PHE A 563 -5.23 30.26 -8.46
C PHE A 563 -5.76 28.86 -8.82
N LEU A 564 -5.50 28.34 -10.03
CA LEU A 564 -5.89 26.97 -10.38
C LEU A 564 -5.32 25.92 -9.42
N ASN A 565 -4.16 26.15 -8.81
CA ASN A 565 -3.62 25.27 -7.76
C ASN A 565 -4.57 25.15 -6.56
N VAL A 566 -5.15 26.28 -6.11
CA VAL A 566 -6.14 26.31 -5.02
C VAL A 566 -7.42 25.62 -5.45
N ILE A 567 -7.92 25.96 -6.64
CA ILE A 567 -9.19 25.42 -7.16
C ILE A 567 -9.12 23.89 -7.34
N VAL A 568 -8.03 23.39 -7.94
CA VAL A 568 -7.81 21.95 -8.10
C VAL A 568 -7.62 21.26 -6.74
N ALA A 569 -6.88 21.86 -5.80
CA ALA A 569 -6.71 21.25 -4.47
C ALA A 569 -8.04 21.13 -3.70
N LEU A 570 -8.91 22.13 -3.78
CA LEU A 570 -10.25 22.08 -3.19
C LEU A 570 -11.14 21.03 -3.88
N ALA A 571 -11.12 20.98 -5.22
CA ALA A 571 -11.90 20.03 -6.00
C ALA A 571 -11.42 18.58 -5.85
N TRP A 572 -10.13 18.37 -5.61
CA TRP A 572 -9.52 17.03 -5.56
C TRP A 572 -9.46 16.47 -4.13
N PHE A 573 -9.02 17.29 -3.15
CA PHE A 573 -8.88 16.89 -1.76
C PHE A 573 -10.04 17.38 -0.89
N GLY A 574 -10.48 18.63 -1.09
CA GLY A 574 -11.50 19.27 -0.25
C GLY A 574 -12.86 18.58 -0.30
N VAL A 575 -13.26 18.08 -1.46
CA VAL A 575 -14.54 17.36 -1.64
C VAL A 575 -14.64 16.09 -0.79
N ASN A 576 -13.50 15.44 -0.52
CA ASN A 576 -13.47 14.22 0.31
C ASN A 576 -13.69 14.52 1.80
N LEU A 577 -13.48 15.77 2.24
CA LEU A 577 -13.67 16.20 3.62
C LEU A 577 -15.13 16.48 3.98
N LEU A 578 -16.00 16.64 2.98
CA LEU A 578 -17.39 17.01 3.20
C LEU A 578 -18.27 15.82 3.61
N SER A 579 -17.80 14.57 3.47
CA SER A 579 -18.44 13.33 3.96
C SER A 579 -19.94 13.18 3.72
N VAL A 580 -20.49 13.87 2.72
CA VAL A 580 -21.87 13.75 2.25
C VAL A 580 -21.85 13.22 0.82
N GLY A 581 -22.64 12.19 0.55
CA GLY A 581 -22.78 11.58 -0.78
C GLY A 581 -22.26 10.15 -0.85
N LEU A 582 -22.58 9.44 -1.94
CA LEU A 582 -22.34 8.00 -2.17
C LEU A 582 -20.85 7.60 -2.32
N HIS A 583 -19.91 8.50 -2.00
CA HIS A 583 -18.47 8.34 -2.21
C HIS A 583 -17.60 8.66 -0.98
N SER A 584 -18.16 8.67 0.23
CA SER A 584 -17.39 8.93 1.45
C SER A 584 -16.54 7.72 1.83
N TYR A 585 -15.33 7.63 1.30
CA TYR A 585 -14.31 6.68 1.73
C TYR A 585 -13.11 7.47 2.25
N GLY A 586 -12.94 7.53 3.58
CA GLY A 586 -11.72 8.04 4.22
C GLY A 586 -11.86 9.40 4.90
N PHE A 587 -12.01 9.39 6.22
CA PHE A 587 -11.69 10.53 7.06
C PHE A 587 -10.19 10.46 7.41
N ILE A 588 -9.42 11.51 7.12
CA ILE A 588 -8.04 11.63 7.60
C ILE A 588 -7.94 12.95 8.37
N SER A 589 -7.93 12.85 9.70
CA SER A 589 -7.70 13.99 10.59
C SER A 589 -6.30 14.58 10.32
N GLY A 590 -6.25 15.76 9.69
CA GLY A 590 -5.01 16.44 9.28
C GLY A 590 -5.00 16.95 7.84
N ILE A 591 -5.73 16.29 6.92
CA ILE A 591 -5.84 16.76 5.53
C ILE A 591 -6.56 18.11 5.47
N ALA A 592 -7.60 18.32 6.28
CA ALA A 592 -8.32 19.59 6.34
C ALA A 592 -7.41 20.76 6.73
N THR A 593 -6.61 20.58 7.78
CA THR A 593 -5.64 21.60 8.23
C THR A 593 -4.56 21.82 7.18
N GLY A 594 -4.01 20.75 6.61
CA GLY A 594 -3.01 20.83 5.54
C GLY A 594 -3.53 21.58 4.31
N LEU A 595 -4.76 21.28 3.89
CA LEU A 595 -5.42 21.94 2.77
C LEU A 595 -5.70 23.42 3.08
N ALA A 596 -6.16 23.76 4.27
CA ALA A 596 -6.38 25.16 4.67
C ALA A 596 -5.07 25.96 4.68
N VAL A 597 -3.99 25.39 5.22
CA VAL A 597 -2.65 25.99 5.20
C VAL A 597 -2.15 26.17 3.77
N PHE A 598 -2.33 25.16 2.92
CA PHE A 598 -1.98 25.23 1.50
C PHE A 598 -2.75 26.35 0.78
N CYS A 599 -4.08 26.38 0.89
CA CYS A 599 -4.91 27.40 0.26
C CYS A 599 -4.57 28.82 0.74
N GLY A 600 -4.37 28.98 2.06
CA GLY A 600 -3.97 30.28 2.64
C GLY A 600 -2.57 30.71 2.17
N GLY A 601 -1.59 29.82 2.21
CA GLY A 601 -0.22 30.08 1.75
C GLY A 601 -0.16 30.43 0.26
N GLU A 602 -0.86 29.67 -0.58
CA GLU A 602 -0.91 29.91 -2.03
C GLU A 602 -1.61 31.24 -2.35
N THR A 603 -2.70 31.56 -1.65
CA THR A 603 -3.38 32.85 -1.78
C THR A 603 -2.46 34.02 -1.45
N LEU A 604 -1.70 33.93 -0.35
CA LEU A 604 -0.72 34.95 0.05
C LEU A 604 0.42 35.07 -0.96
N LEU A 605 0.91 33.93 -1.48
CA LEU A 605 1.95 33.90 -2.51
C LEU A 605 1.50 34.60 -3.78
N ILE A 606 0.34 34.21 -4.33
CA ILE A 606 -0.21 34.79 -5.56
C ILE A 606 -0.44 36.30 -5.37
N TYR A 607 -1.05 36.69 -4.25
CA TYR A 607 -1.30 38.10 -3.95
C TYR A 607 0.01 38.90 -3.84
N GLY A 608 1.02 38.36 -3.15
CA GLY A 608 2.34 39.00 -3.02
C GLY A 608 3.06 39.15 -4.36
N LEU A 609 3.06 38.11 -5.20
CA LEU A 609 3.65 38.15 -6.54
C LEU A 609 2.91 39.15 -7.45
N TRP A 610 1.58 39.15 -7.41
CA TRP A 610 0.75 40.09 -8.16
C TRP A 610 0.98 41.55 -7.73
N LEU A 611 0.99 41.83 -6.42
CA LEU A 611 1.25 43.17 -5.89
C LEU A 611 2.61 43.70 -6.35
N ARG A 612 3.65 42.85 -6.27
CA ARG A 612 5.00 43.22 -6.70
C ARG A 612 5.06 43.50 -8.20
N ALA A 613 4.46 42.64 -9.02
CA ALA A 613 4.38 42.83 -10.46
C ALA A 613 3.58 44.10 -10.84
N SER A 614 2.47 44.36 -10.16
CA SER A 614 1.62 45.55 -10.36
C SER A 614 2.37 46.84 -10.03
N LYS A 615 3.05 46.90 -8.88
CA LYS A 615 3.89 48.04 -8.49
C LYS A 615 4.96 48.32 -9.54
N ARG A 616 5.69 47.29 -9.96
CA ARG A 616 6.80 47.44 -10.94
C ARG A 616 6.30 47.90 -12.32
N GLN A 617 5.13 47.43 -12.76
CA GLN A 617 4.51 47.88 -14.01
C GLN A 617 4.09 49.35 -13.96
N LYS A 618 3.61 49.84 -12.81
CA LYS A 618 3.30 51.26 -12.60
C LYS A 618 4.57 52.11 -12.64
N THR A 619 5.64 51.70 -11.95
CA THR A 619 6.93 52.42 -11.97
C THR A 619 7.49 52.55 -13.39
N LYS A 620 7.53 51.45 -14.17
CA LYS A 620 8.01 51.49 -15.56
C LYS A 620 7.17 52.42 -16.44
N ARG A 621 5.84 52.48 -16.25
CA ARG A 621 4.98 53.44 -16.98
C ARG A 621 5.29 54.88 -16.62
N ALA A 622 5.58 55.17 -15.36
CA ALA A 622 5.97 56.50 -14.91
C ALA A 622 7.39 56.91 -15.35
N GLU A 623 8.27 55.95 -15.68
CA GLU A 623 9.59 56.22 -16.27
C GLU A 623 9.54 56.52 -17.78
N ILE A 624 8.43 56.20 -18.46
CA ILE A 624 8.24 56.35 -19.93
C ILE A 624 7.44 57.61 -20.28
N ILE A 625 6.63 58.12 -19.34
CA ILE A 625 5.87 59.37 -19.43
C ILE A 625 6.76 60.48 -18.87
#